data_AF-A0A956KWM6-F1
#
_entry.id   AF-A0A956KWM6-F1
#
_cell.length_a   1.000
_cell.length_b   1.000
_cell.length_c   1.000
_cell.angle_alpha   90.00
_cell.angle_beta   90.00
_cell.angle_gamma   90.00
#
_symmetry.space_group_name_H-M   'P 1'
#
loop_
_entity.id
_entity.type
_entity.pdbx_description
1 polymer ?
#
loop_
_entity_poly.entity_id
_entity_poly.type
_entity_poly.pdbx_seq_one_letter_code
_entity_poly.pdbx_strand_id
1 'polypeptide(L)'
;MGFRTRSISSVTKAVDTSDGAGVRLKRSLGTPAVPLVDPFLMLDEFRSDDPDDYIAGFPPHPHRGFETVTYMLAGSMEHKDSVGNVGNLRAGSVQWMTAARGI
;
A
#
# COMPACT_ATOMS: atom_id res chain seq x y z
N MET A 1 35.12 0.04 -9.48
CA MET A 1 33.80 -0.46 -9.92
C MET A 1 32.98 0.75 -10.34
N GLY A 2 32.74 0.94 -11.64
CA GLY A 2 32.04 2.14 -12.13
C GLY A 2 30.52 1.98 -11.97
N PHE A 3 29.85 2.94 -11.35
CA PHE A 3 28.39 2.96 -11.31
C PHE A 3 27.87 3.33 -12.71
N ARG A 4 27.14 2.41 -13.33
CA ARG A 4 26.38 2.71 -14.56
C ARG A 4 25.10 3.42 -14.16
N THR A 5 24.92 4.66 -14.60
CA THR A 5 23.68 5.40 -14.39
C THR A 5 22.53 4.65 -15.05
N ARG A 6 21.46 4.39 -14.29
CA ARG A 6 20.23 3.80 -14.82
C ARG A 6 19.43 4.86 -15.57
N SER A 7 18.82 4.49 -16.69
CA SER A 7 17.83 5.32 -17.39
C SER A 7 16.42 4.84 -17.06
N ILE A 8 15.45 5.74 -17.16
CA ILE A 8 14.02 5.39 -17.08
C ILE A 8 13.68 4.55 -18.31
N SER A 9 13.15 3.35 -18.10
CA SER A 9 12.71 2.47 -19.19
C SER A 9 11.28 2.76 -19.63
N SER A 10 10.43 3.18 -18.70
CA SER A 10 9.02 3.52 -18.94
C SER A 10 8.50 4.43 -17.83
N VAL A 11 7.46 5.21 -18.16
CA VAL A 11 6.69 6.00 -17.21
C VAL A 11 5.22 5.62 -17.39
N THR A 12 4.58 5.17 -16.31
CA THR A 12 3.15 4.84 -16.31
C THR A 12 2.46 5.69 -15.26
N LYS A 13 1.30 6.25 -15.63
CA LYS A 13 0.46 7.00 -14.69
C LYS A 13 -0.32 6.03 -13.81
N ALA A 14 -0.37 6.31 -12.51
CA ALA A 14 -1.26 5.59 -11.61
C ALA A 14 -2.73 5.83 -11.98
N VAL A 15 -3.57 4.82 -11.76
CA VAL A 15 -5.00 4.87 -12.05
C VAL A 15 -5.79 5.13 -10.78
N ASP A 16 -6.79 6.02 -10.86
CA ASP A 16 -7.74 6.23 -9.76
C ASP A 16 -8.60 4.97 -9.58
N THR A 17 -8.73 4.49 -8.35
CA THR A 17 -9.51 3.29 -8.02
C THR A 17 -10.01 3.36 -6.58
N SER A 18 -10.64 2.27 -6.11
CA SER A 18 -11.15 2.15 -4.76
C SER A 18 -10.98 0.73 -4.23
N ASP A 19 -10.77 0.61 -2.92
CA ASP A 19 -10.58 -0.67 -2.23
C ASP A 19 -11.12 -0.58 -0.79
N GLY A 20 -11.12 -1.70 -0.05
CA GLY A 20 -11.65 -1.77 1.31
C GLY A 20 -13.14 -1.38 1.37
N ALA A 21 -13.49 -0.53 2.34
CA ALA A 21 -14.86 -0.02 2.48
C ALA A 21 -15.12 1.25 1.63
N GLY A 22 -14.57 1.31 0.42
CA GLY A 22 -14.75 2.43 -0.50
C GLY A 22 -13.63 3.48 -0.46
N VAL A 23 -12.47 3.14 0.13
CA VAL A 23 -11.33 4.05 0.21
C VAL A 23 -10.85 4.39 -1.20
N ARG A 24 -10.74 5.68 -1.52
CA ARG A 24 -10.18 6.13 -2.80
C ARG A 24 -8.67 6.11 -2.76
N LEU A 25 -8.06 5.63 -3.84
CA LEU A 25 -6.61 5.49 -3.93
C LEU A 25 -6.15 5.59 -5.39
N LYS A 26 -4.83 5.73 -5.57
CA LYS A 26 -4.17 5.61 -6.87
C LYS A 26 -3.31 4.37 -6.92
N ARG A 27 -3.57 3.47 -7.87
CA ARG A 27 -2.80 2.22 -8.06
C ARG A 27 -1.82 2.34 -9.22
N SER A 28 -0.56 2.00 -8.99
CA SER A 28 0.51 2.08 -9.99
C SER A 28 1.03 0.72 -10.44
N LEU A 29 1.25 -0.21 -9.51
CA LEU A 29 1.61 -1.62 -9.78
C LEU A 29 0.40 -2.53 -9.54
N GLY A 30 0.34 -3.67 -10.24
CA GLY A 30 -0.81 -4.58 -10.19
C GLY A 30 -1.99 -4.14 -11.06
N THR A 31 -1.72 -3.28 -12.06
CA THR A 31 -2.70 -2.82 -13.05
C THR A 31 -2.53 -3.56 -14.38
N PRO A 32 -3.50 -3.54 -15.31
CA PRO A 32 -3.30 -4.12 -16.65
C PRO A 32 -2.09 -3.53 -17.40
N ALA A 33 -1.75 -2.25 -17.13
CA ALA A 33 -0.60 -1.59 -17.74
C ALA A 33 0.74 -2.00 -17.12
N VAL A 34 0.75 -2.33 -15.82
CA VAL A 34 1.94 -2.78 -15.08
C VAL A 34 1.53 -3.93 -14.16
N PRO A 35 1.33 -5.15 -14.71
CA PRO A 35 0.71 -6.25 -13.97
C PRO A 35 1.63 -6.84 -12.91
N LEU A 36 2.95 -6.83 -13.14
CA LEU A 36 3.94 -7.36 -12.21
C LEU A 36 5.29 -6.66 -12.41
N VAL A 37 5.91 -6.26 -11.31
CA VAL A 37 7.32 -5.82 -11.28
C VAL A 37 7.98 -6.60 -10.17
N ASP A 38 8.38 -7.84 -10.45
CA ASP A 38 9.01 -8.76 -9.48
C ASP A 38 10.13 -8.05 -8.69
N PRO A 39 10.09 -8.01 -7.34
CA PRO A 39 9.20 -8.74 -6.41
C PRO A 39 7.94 -7.99 -5.94
N PHE A 40 7.66 -6.82 -6.49
CA PHE A 40 6.52 -5.97 -6.11
C PHE A 40 5.24 -6.40 -6.83
N LEU A 41 4.23 -6.73 -6.03
CA LEU A 41 2.91 -7.14 -6.52
C LEU A 41 1.96 -5.96 -6.75
N MET A 42 2.01 -4.96 -5.86
CA MET A 42 1.07 -3.84 -5.83
C MET A 42 1.72 -2.61 -5.19
N LEU A 43 1.30 -1.42 -5.61
CA LEU A 43 1.69 -0.15 -4.99
C LEU A 43 0.56 0.86 -5.13
N ASP A 44 0.02 1.25 -3.98
CA ASP A 44 -1.11 2.16 -3.83
C ASP A 44 -0.70 3.42 -3.06
N GLU A 45 -1.21 4.57 -3.50
CA GLU A 45 -1.18 5.82 -2.74
C GLU A 45 -2.62 6.17 -2.30
N PHE A 46 -2.82 6.24 -0.99
CA PHE A 46 -4.07 6.71 -0.37
C PHE A 46 -3.86 8.16 0.06
N ARG A 47 -4.54 9.10 -0.58
CA ARG A 47 -4.44 10.52 -0.28
C ARG A 47 -5.75 11.20 -0.65
N SER A 48 -6.38 11.85 0.32
CA SER A 48 -7.45 12.82 0.07
C SER A 48 -7.45 13.87 1.18
N ASP A 49 -7.87 15.08 0.85
CA ASP A 49 -8.19 16.12 1.82
C ASP A 49 -9.65 15.99 2.31
N ASP A 50 -10.46 15.16 1.65
CA ASP A 50 -11.82 14.81 2.05
C ASP A 50 -11.82 13.53 2.92
N PRO A 51 -12.20 13.59 4.20
CA PRO A 51 -12.29 12.42 5.07
C PRO A 51 -13.22 11.32 4.54
N ASP A 52 -14.29 11.68 3.83
CA ASP A 52 -15.27 10.70 3.34
C ASP A 52 -14.66 9.74 2.32
N ASP A 53 -13.54 10.12 1.69
CA ASP A 53 -12.80 9.29 0.76
C ASP A 53 -11.98 8.17 1.41
N TYR A 54 -11.73 8.21 2.73
CA TYR A 54 -10.86 7.22 3.38
C TYR A 54 -11.30 6.77 4.77
N ILE A 55 -12.22 7.47 5.44
CA ILE A 55 -12.54 7.25 6.86
C ILE A 55 -13.12 5.86 7.13
N ALA A 56 -13.78 5.26 6.14
CA ALA A 56 -14.32 3.90 6.24
C ALA A 56 -13.21 2.84 6.30
N GLY A 57 -12.02 3.15 5.77
CA GLY A 57 -10.81 2.35 5.91
C GLY A 57 -10.88 0.96 5.28
N PHE A 58 -10.05 0.07 5.82
CA PHE A 58 -9.94 -1.32 5.40
C PHE A 58 -10.46 -2.21 6.53
N PRO A 59 -11.71 -2.71 6.44
CA PRO A 59 -12.26 -3.62 7.45
C PRO A 59 -11.45 -4.93 7.48
N PRO A 60 -11.67 -5.82 8.47
CA PRO A 60 -10.92 -7.08 8.57
C PRO A 60 -10.86 -7.84 7.24
N HIS A 61 -9.65 -8.10 6.76
CA HIS A 61 -9.38 -8.81 5.50
C HIS A 61 -8.08 -9.63 5.62
N PRO A 62 -7.98 -10.80 4.96
CA PRO A 62 -6.82 -11.69 5.11
C PRO A 62 -5.69 -11.34 4.14
N HIS A 63 -4.45 -11.67 4.53
CA HIS A 63 -3.29 -11.73 3.63
C HIS A 63 -2.54 -13.05 3.77
N ARG A 64 -1.92 -13.53 2.68
CA ARG A 64 -1.11 -14.76 2.67
C ARG A 64 -0.07 -14.75 1.57
N GLY A 65 1.15 -15.19 1.89
CA GLY A 65 2.20 -15.47 0.90
C GLY A 65 3.03 -14.27 0.46
N PHE A 66 2.79 -13.09 1.02
CA PHE A 66 3.54 -11.86 0.74
C PHE A 66 3.63 -10.97 1.97
N GLU A 67 4.25 -9.81 1.81
CA GLU A 67 4.40 -8.80 2.83
C GLU A 67 3.70 -7.52 2.41
N THR A 68 3.12 -6.80 3.38
CA THR A 68 2.64 -5.44 3.18
C THR A 68 3.60 -4.47 3.85
N VAL A 69 3.90 -3.37 3.16
CA VAL A 69 4.71 -2.28 3.71
C VAL A 69 3.90 -1.00 3.59
N THR A 70 3.48 -0.47 4.74
CA THR A 70 2.74 0.79 4.83
C THR A 70 3.68 1.88 5.32
N TYR A 71 3.79 2.96 4.56
CA TYR A 71 4.52 4.16 4.96
C TYR A 71 3.57 5.35 5.05
N MET A 72 3.46 5.95 6.24
CA MET A 72 2.56 7.07 6.47
C MET A 72 3.25 8.40 6.16
N LEU A 73 2.84 9.07 5.08
CA LEU A 73 3.36 10.39 4.72
C LEU A 73 2.79 11.51 5.61
N ALA A 74 1.50 11.46 5.91
CA ALA A 74 0.78 12.43 6.74
C ALA A 74 -0.43 11.76 7.41
N GLY A 75 -0.99 12.41 8.45
CA GLY A 75 -2.12 11.88 9.20
C GLY A 75 -1.76 10.70 10.10
N SER A 76 -2.74 9.83 10.34
CA SER A 76 -2.56 8.62 11.15
C SER A 76 -3.50 7.48 10.73
N MET A 77 -3.07 6.24 10.93
CA MET A 77 -3.84 5.02 10.66
C MET A 77 -3.74 4.09 11.87
N GLU A 78 -4.88 3.59 12.35
CA GLU A 78 -4.90 2.46 13.28
C GLU A 78 -4.91 1.14 12.50
N HIS A 79 -4.07 0.21 12.93
CA HIS A 79 -4.01 -1.16 12.43
C HIS A 79 -4.26 -2.14 13.58
N LYS A 80 -5.01 -3.21 13.29
CA LYS A 80 -5.24 -4.36 14.16
C LYS A 80 -5.13 -5.63 13.32
N ASP A 81 -4.51 -6.68 13.85
CA ASP A 81 -4.39 -7.97 13.16
C ASP A 81 -5.00 -9.14 13.94
N SER A 82 -5.05 -10.31 13.29
CA SER A 82 -5.66 -11.53 13.84
C SER A 82 -4.87 -12.19 14.98
N VAL A 83 -3.61 -11.78 15.21
CA VAL A 83 -2.77 -12.29 16.31
C VAL A 83 -2.71 -11.33 17.49
N GLY A 84 -3.48 -10.24 17.44
CA GLY A 84 -3.68 -9.30 18.53
C GLY A 84 -2.73 -8.10 18.54
N ASN A 85 -1.92 -7.90 17.49
CA ASN A 85 -1.12 -6.69 17.39
C ASN A 85 -2.03 -5.50 17.08
N VAL A 86 -1.70 -4.35 17.69
CA VAL A 86 -2.35 -3.07 17.44
C VAL A 86 -1.28 -2.01 17.26
N GLY A 87 -1.43 -1.16 16.25
CA GLY A 87 -0.49 -0.07 15.97
C GLY A 87 -1.22 1.19 15.52
N ASN A 88 -0.77 2.36 15.98
CA ASN A 88 -1.19 3.64 15.44
C ASN A 88 -0.01 4.27 14.68
N LEU A 89 -0.03 4.12 13.36
CA LEU A 89 0.99 4.66 12.47
C LEU A 89 0.72 6.15 12.29
N ARG A 90 1.71 6.99 12.59
CA ARG A 90 1.67 8.45 12.38
C ARG A 90 2.59 8.84 11.22
N ALA A 91 2.55 10.10 10.79
CA ALA A 91 3.49 10.62 9.80
C ALA A 91 4.96 10.20 10.08
N GLY A 92 5.63 9.66 9.08
CA GLY A 92 6.99 9.09 9.14
C GLY A 92 7.07 7.63 9.64
N SER A 93 5.97 7.04 10.10
CA SER A 93 5.96 5.64 10.56
C SER A 93 5.98 4.66 9.39
N VAL A 94 6.64 3.53 9.61
CA VAL A 94 6.61 2.36 8.73
C VAL A 94 6.01 1.19 9.50
N GLN A 95 5.10 0.46 8.86
CA GLN A 95 4.75 -0.90 9.26
C GLN A 95 5.18 -1.84 8.15
N TRP A 96 6.01 -2.82 8.50
CA TRP A 96 6.37 -3.93 7.63
C TRP A 96 5.76 -5.20 8.23
N MET A 97 4.78 -5.77 7.54
CA MET A 97 4.02 -6.92 8.04
C MET A 97 4.22 -8.13 7.12
N THR A 98 4.82 -9.18 7.68
CA THR A 98 5.03 -10.46 6.98
C THR A 98 3.82 -11.36 7.19
N ALA A 99 2.93 -11.48 6.21
CA ALA A 99 1.74 -12.32 6.34
C ALA A 99 2.07 -13.82 6.32
N ALA A 100 3.06 -14.22 5.51
CA ALA A 100 3.52 -15.62 5.38
C ALA A 100 2.35 -16.62 5.25
N ARG A 101 2.10 -17.43 6.28
CA ARG A 101 1.03 -18.46 6.26
C ARG A 101 -0.38 -17.91 6.43
N GLY A 102 -0.52 -16.66 6.87
CA GLY A 102 -1.78 -15.99 7.15
C GLY A 102 -1.62 -14.97 8.29
N ILE A 103 -2.12 -13.77 8.04
CA ILE A 103 -2.45 -12.74 9.04
C ILE A 103 -3.89 -12.29 8.77
#